data_AF-A0A2I1K677-F1
#
_entry.id   AF-A0A2I1K677-F1
#
_cell.length_a   1.000
_cell.length_b   1.000
_cell.length_c   1.000
_cell.angle_alpha   90.00
_cell.angle_beta   90.00
_cell.angle_gamma   90.00
#
_symmetry.space_group_name_H-M   'P 1'
#
loop_
_entity.id
_entity.type
_entity.pdbx_description
1 polymer ?
#
loop_
_entity_poly.entity_id
_entity_poly.type
_entity_poly.pdbx_seq_one_letter_code
_entity_poly.pdbx_strand_id
1 'polypeptide(L)'
;MQVHFTVLSHQLANYVGSGSLPVLSTPWLVAFVENAAVRFLRDQLEDNETTVGAHVELDHLAPSLEGEDIIVNIELVQHKKRFYEFSFEATCQGKLIGKGRHCRVKVDSQSFMTHAKSKS
;
A
#
# COMPACT_ATOMS: atom_id res chain seq x y z
N MET A 1 -12.33 -1.70 5.06
CA MET A 1 -12.62 -0.91 3.83
C MET A 1 -12.11 -1.69 2.63
N GLN A 2 -12.75 -1.57 1.47
CA GLN A 2 -12.32 -2.22 0.23
C GLN A 2 -11.97 -1.18 -0.84
N VAL A 3 -10.88 -1.40 -1.59
CA VAL A 3 -10.45 -0.55 -2.70
C VAL A 3 -10.13 -1.41 -3.91
N HIS A 4 -10.57 -0.96 -5.09
CA HIS A 4 -10.41 -1.65 -6.36
C HIS A 4 -9.32 -0.97 -7.19
N PHE A 5 -8.49 -1.79 -7.83
CA PHE A 5 -7.43 -1.37 -8.74
C PHE A 5 -7.44 -2.28 -9.96
N THR A 6 -7.05 -1.76 -11.12
CA THR A 6 -6.82 -2.57 -12.32
C THR A 6 -5.32 -2.63 -12.57
N VAL A 7 -4.77 -3.81 -12.90
CA VAL A 7 -3.35 -3.98 -13.20
C VAL A 7 -3.01 -3.29 -14.53
N LEU A 8 -2.05 -2.36 -14.50
CA LEU A 8 -1.59 -1.60 -15.66
C LEU A 8 -0.18 -2.03 -16.09
N SER A 9 0.19 -1.80 -17.35
CA SER A 9 1.47 -2.26 -17.92
C SER A 9 2.70 -1.79 -17.14
N HIS A 10 2.68 -0.56 -16.61
CA HIS A 10 3.78 -0.01 -15.81
C HIS A 10 3.92 -0.65 -14.42
N GLN A 11 2.98 -1.53 -14.07
CA GLN A 11 2.91 -2.21 -12.78
C GLN A 11 3.44 -3.64 -12.82
N LEU A 12 3.77 -4.12 -14.01
CA LEU A 12 4.25 -5.47 -14.22
C LEU A 12 5.70 -5.62 -13.73
N ALA A 13 6.05 -6.81 -13.26
CA ALA A 13 7.35 -7.10 -12.67
C ALA A 13 8.50 -6.86 -13.65
N ASN A 14 8.33 -7.20 -14.93
CA ASN A 14 9.29 -6.92 -16.00
C ASN A 14 9.46 -5.42 -16.29
N TYR A 15 8.41 -4.61 -16.13
CA TYR A 15 8.47 -3.16 -16.33
C TYR A 15 9.14 -2.47 -15.14
N VAL A 16 8.81 -2.89 -13.91
CA VAL A 16 9.36 -2.33 -12.67
C VAL A 16 10.81 -2.78 -12.42
N GLY A 17 11.23 -3.90 -13.01
CA GLY A 17 12.54 -4.49 -12.77
C GLY A 17 12.60 -5.36 -11.50
N SER A 18 11.45 -5.73 -10.92
CA SER A 18 11.39 -6.62 -9.75
C SER A 18 11.31 -8.10 -10.14
N GLY A 19 11.26 -8.42 -11.42
CA GLY A 19 11.18 -9.76 -11.97
C GLY A 19 11.18 -9.73 -13.50
N SER A 20 11.15 -10.89 -14.16
CA SER A 20 11.20 -10.99 -15.62
C SER A 20 9.85 -11.25 -16.30
N LEU A 21 8.81 -11.55 -15.51
CA LEU A 21 7.50 -11.96 -16.03
C LEU A 21 6.53 -10.77 -16.15
N PRO A 22 5.61 -10.79 -17.15
CA PRO A 22 4.58 -9.76 -17.32
C PRO A 22 3.38 -10.01 -16.38
N VAL A 23 3.62 -9.98 -15.08
CA VAL A 23 2.61 -10.15 -14.02
C VAL A 23 2.71 -9.00 -13.03
N LEU A 24 1.64 -8.72 -12.27
CA LEU A 24 1.64 -7.71 -11.21
C LEU A 24 2.86 -7.87 -10.30
N SER A 25 3.60 -6.78 -10.11
CA SER A 25 4.79 -6.81 -9.30
C SER A 25 4.48 -6.74 -7.80
N THR A 26 5.31 -7.38 -6.98
CA THR A 26 5.23 -7.25 -5.51
C THR A 26 5.29 -5.78 -5.04
N PRO A 27 6.17 -4.91 -5.59
CA PRO A 27 6.16 -3.49 -5.26
C PRO A 27 4.81 -2.79 -5.52
N TRP A 28 4.11 -3.13 -6.62
CA TRP A 28 2.81 -2.51 -6.89
C TRP A 28 1.68 -3.04 -6.04
N LEU A 29 1.72 -4.32 -5.66
CA LEU A 29 0.77 -4.83 -4.68
C LEU A 29 0.94 -4.11 -3.33
N VAL A 30 2.18 -3.85 -2.90
CA VAL A 30 2.45 -2.99 -1.73
C VAL A 30 1.89 -1.59 -1.94
N ALA A 31 2.13 -0.96 -3.09
CA ALA A 31 1.61 0.38 -3.39
C ALA A 31 0.07 0.44 -3.34
N PHE A 32 -0.65 -0.60 -3.77
CA PHE A 32 -2.10 -0.68 -3.65
C PHE A 32 -2.56 -0.73 -2.20
N VAL A 33 -1.89 -1.51 -1.36
CA VAL A 33 -2.15 -1.56 0.09
C VAL A 33 -1.88 -0.21 0.76
N GLU A 34 -0.77 0.44 0.40
CA GLU A 34 -0.47 1.78 0.90
C GLU A 34 -1.53 2.80 0.50
N ASN A 35 -1.98 2.76 -0.76
CA ASN A 35 -3.03 3.63 -1.26
C ASN A 35 -4.35 3.38 -0.53
N ALA A 36 -4.71 2.12 -0.27
CA ALA A 36 -5.88 1.78 0.52
C ALA A 36 -5.78 2.33 1.95
N ALA A 37 -4.63 2.21 2.61
CA ALA A 37 -4.42 2.77 3.95
C ALA A 37 -4.51 4.31 3.96
N VAL A 38 -3.97 5.00 2.94
CA VAL A 38 -4.10 6.46 2.81
C VAL A 38 -5.57 6.86 2.64
N ARG A 39 -6.33 6.15 1.80
CA ARG A 39 -7.78 6.40 1.65
C ARG A 39 -8.54 6.19 2.96
N PHE A 40 -8.18 5.16 3.72
CA PHE A 40 -8.82 4.85 5.01
C PHE A 40 -8.65 5.99 6.02
N LEU A 41 -7.46 6.60 6.04
CA LEU A 41 -7.10 7.61 7.03
C LEU A 41 -7.47 9.04 6.61
N ARG A 42 -7.90 9.27 5.37
CA ARG A 42 -8.10 10.62 4.80
C ARG A 42 -8.91 11.53 5.70
N ASP A 43 -10.05 11.05 6.20
CA ASP A 43 -10.99 11.86 6.98
C ASP A 43 -10.62 11.90 8.48
N GLN A 44 -9.49 11.32 8.88
CA GLN A 44 -8.99 11.27 10.26
C GLN A 44 -7.78 12.19 10.50
N LEU A 45 -7.34 12.92 9.48
CA LEU A 45 -6.15 13.77 9.52
C LEU A 45 -6.52 15.24 9.39
N GLU A 46 -5.78 16.10 10.07
CA GLU A 46 -5.85 17.55 9.88
C GLU A 46 -5.16 17.96 8.57
N ASP A 47 -5.45 19.17 8.06
CA ASP A 47 -4.95 19.65 6.76
C ASP A 47 -3.42 19.72 6.66
N ASN A 48 -2.72 19.92 7.78
CA ASN A 48 -1.25 19.92 7.83
C ASN A 48 -0.65 18.53 8.08
N GLU A 49 -1.48 17.52 8.39
CA GLU A 49 -1.05 16.17 8.71
C GLU A 49 -1.07 15.24 7.48
N THR A 50 -0.15 14.29 7.47
CA THR A 50 -0.18 13.17 6.52
C THR A 50 0.32 11.91 7.21
N THR A 51 0.35 10.80 6.48
CA THR A 51 0.98 9.57 6.96
C THR A 51 2.04 9.05 6.02
N VAL A 52 3.13 8.53 6.57
CA VAL A 52 4.21 7.87 5.83
C VAL A 52 4.25 6.38 6.17
N GLY A 53 4.56 5.53 5.19
CA GLY A 53 4.78 4.10 5.42
C GLY A 53 6.04 3.90 6.27
N ALA A 54 5.95 3.00 7.26
CA ALA A 54 7.07 2.71 8.17
C ALA A 54 7.45 1.22 8.20
N HIS A 55 6.51 0.34 7.91
CA HIS A 55 6.75 -1.09 7.82
C HIS A 55 5.68 -1.73 6.92
N VAL A 56 6.09 -2.74 6.16
CA VAL A 56 5.19 -3.62 5.41
C VAL A 56 5.74 -5.03 5.44
N GLU A 57 4.86 -5.98 5.70
CA GLU A 57 5.09 -7.41 5.47
C GLU A 57 3.98 -7.92 4.54
N LEU A 58 4.37 -8.72 3.56
CA LEU A 58 3.46 -9.18 2.52
C LEU A 58 3.90 -10.55 2.00
N ASP A 59 2.95 -11.48 1.98
CA ASP A 59 3.03 -12.69 1.18
C ASP A 59 2.35 -12.43 -0.18
N HIS A 60 3.07 -12.61 -1.29
CA HIS A 60 2.51 -12.54 -2.64
C HIS A 60 2.31 -13.98 -3.16
N LEU A 61 1.08 -14.47 -3.02
CA LEU A 61 0.74 -15.89 -3.08
C LEU A 61 0.44 -16.40 -4.50
N ALA A 62 -0.05 -15.53 -5.38
CA ALA A 62 -0.41 -15.90 -6.75
C ALA A 62 -0.23 -14.72 -7.71
N PRO A 63 0.12 -14.97 -8.99
CA PRO A 63 0.28 -13.91 -9.98
C PRO A 63 -1.07 -13.32 -10.39
N SER A 64 -1.03 -12.09 -10.93
CA SER A 64 -2.16 -11.47 -11.63
C SER A 64 -1.68 -10.83 -12.93
N LEU A 65 -2.47 -10.95 -13.98
CA LEU A 65 -2.16 -10.46 -15.32
C LEU A 65 -2.55 -8.99 -15.49
N GLU A 66 -2.01 -8.36 -16.53
CA GLU A 66 -2.44 -7.04 -16.97
C GLU A 66 -3.95 -7.01 -17.27
N GLY A 67 -4.63 -5.94 -16.86
CA GLY A 67 -6.06 -5.76 -17.04
C GLY A 67 -6.94 -6.47 -16.01
N GLU A 68 -6.38 -7.31 -15.13
CA GLU A 68 -7.15 -7.93 -14.05
C GLU A 68 -7.44 -6.94 -12.91
N ASP A 69 -8.57 -7.15 -12.24
CA ASP A 69 -8.98 -6.33 -11.10
C ASP A 69 -8.47 -6.93 -9.78
N ILE A 70 -7.75 -6.08 -9.03
CA ILE A 70 -7.26 -6.35 -7.69
C ILE A 70 -8.14 -5.65 -6.68
N ILE A 71 -8.68 -6.43 -5.76
CA ILE A 71 -9.50 -5.95 -4.66
C ILE A 71 -8.65 -6.02 -3.40
N VAL A 72 -8.33 -4.87 -2.81
CA VAL A 72 -7.61 -4.77 -1.54
C VAL A 72 -8.60 -4.48 -0.42
N ASN A 73 -8.75 -5.42 0.50
CA ASN A 73 -9.45 -5.25 1.76
C ASN A 73 -8.44 -4.87 2.83
N ILE A 74 -8.71 -3.80 3.56
CA ILE A 74 -7.84 -3.31 4.65
C ILE A 74 -8.66 -3.04 5.91
N GLU A 75 -8.08 -3.39 7.05
CA GLU A 75 -8.66 -3.23 8.38
C GLU A 75 -7.62 -2.61 9.33
N LEU A 76 -8.03 -1.61 10.12
CA LEU A 76 -7.19 -1.02 11.15
C LEU A 76 -7.18 -1.96 12.36
N VAL A 77 -6.04 -2.59 12.63
CA VAL A 77 -5.90 -3.53 13.76
C VAL A 77 -5.43 -2.82 15.04
N GLN A 78 -4.67 -1.74 14.91
CA GLN A 78 -4.19 -0.98 16.05
C GLN A 78 -3.95 0.49 15.68
N HIS A 79 -4.34 1.39 16.58
CA HIS A 79 -3.99 2.80 16.54
C HIS A 79 -3.42 3.24 17.88
N LYS A 80 -2.15 3.70 17.89
CA LYS A 80 -1.46 4.16 19.10
C LYS A 80 -0.71 5.47 18.84
N LYS A 81 -1.22 6.56 19.39
CA LYS A 81 -0.68 7.93 19.25
C LYS A 81 -0.62 8.37 17.78
N ARG A 82 0.50 8.09 17.12
CA ARG A 82 0.77 8.43 15.73
C ARG A 82 0.96 7.21 14.83
N PHE A 83 0.88 6.00 15.39
CA PHE A 83 1.10 4.75 14.66
C PHE A 83 -0.24 4.10 14.33
N TYR A 84 -0.42 3.75 13.07
CA TYR A 84 -1.53 2.97 12.56
C TYR A 84 -0.99 1.64 12.02
N GLU A 85 -1.53 0.53 12.49
CA GLU A 85 -1.24 -0.81 11.97
C GLU A 85 -2.50 -1.35 11.29
N PHE A 86 -2.32 -1.85 10.09
CA PHE A 86 -3.37 -2.43 9.28
C PHE A 86 -3.07 -3.90 8.97
N SER A 87 -4.09 -4.74 8.98
CA SER A 87 -4.08 -6.01 8.26
C SER A 87 -4.71 -5.81 6.88
N PHE A 88 -4.25 -6.56 5.89
CA PHE A 88 -4.85 -6.53 4.55
C PHE A 88 -4.90 -7.91 3.91
N GLU A 89 -5.85 -8.05 2.99
CA GLU A 89 -5.95 -9.13 2.02
C GLU A 89 -6.20 -8.53 0.64
N ALA A 90 -5.54 -9.08 -0.37
CA ALA A 90 -5.71 -8.73 -1.76
C ALA A 90 -6.19 -9.94 -2.56
N THR A 91 -7.23 -9.76 -3.37
CA THR A 91 -7.79 -10.81 -4.20
C THR A 91 -7.86 -10.42 -5.67
N CYS A 92 -7.65 -11.39 -6.56
CA CYS A 92 -7.91 -11.29 -8.00
C CYS A 92 -8.87 -12.42 -8.39
N GLN A 93 -9.96 -12.10 -9.11
CA GLN A 93 -10.98 -13.09 -9.53
C GLN A 93 -11.49 -13.99 -8.38
N GLY A 94 -11.66 -13.42 -7.19
CA GLY A 94 -12.11 -14.14 -5.99
C GLY A 94 -11.05 -15.05 -5.33
N LYS A 95 -9.81 -15.08 -5.82
CA LYS A 95 -8.70 -15.83 -5.22
C LYS A 95 -7.78 -14.90 -4.44
N LEU A 96 -7.32 -15.36 -3.28
CA LEU A 96 -6.32 -14.65 -2.48
C LEU A 96 -4.98 -14.62 -3.22
N ILE A 97 -4.50 -13.42 -3.53
CA ILE A 97 -3.21 -13.20 -4.20
C ILE A 97 -2.17 -12.61 -3.25
N GLY A 98 -2.58 -11.97 -2.16
CA GLY A 98 -1.64 -11.53 -1.14
C GLY A 98 -2.30 -11.12 0.16
N LYS A 99 -1.49 -11.11 1.22
CA LYS A 99 -1.94 -10.77 2.57
C LYS A 99 -0.76 -10.29 3.41
N GLY A 100 -1.04 -9.59 4.49
CA GLY A 100 -0.02 -9.21 5.45
C GLY A 100 -0.42 -8.03 6.32
N ARG A 101 0.59 -7.25 6.75
CA ARG A 101 0.42 -6.06 7.57
C ARG A 101 1.15 -4.87 7.01
N HIS A 102 0.60 -3.69 7.29
CA HIS A 102 1.18 -2.42 6.86
C HIS A 102 1.03 -1.39 7.98
N CYS A 103 2.13 -0.73 8.31
CA CYS A 103 2.19 0.29 9.35
C CYS A 103 2.44 1.66 8.75
N ARG A 104 1.67 2.65 9.20
CA ARG A 104 1.82 4.05 8.85
C ARG A 104 2.04 4.92 10.09
N VAL A 105 2.77 6.02 9.91
CA VAL A 105 3.05 6.98 10.97
C VAL A 105 2.50 8.35 10.57
N LYS A 106 1.66 8.94 11.43
CA LYS A 106 1.20 10.31 11.32
C LYS A 106 2.36 11.30 11.52
N VAL A 107 2.48 12.25 10.62
CA VAL A 107 3.50 13.29 10.64
C VAL A 107 2.88 14.63 10.24
N ASP A 108 3.45 15.72 10.75
CA ASP A 108 3.22 17.05 10.20
C ASP A 108 4.02 17.20 8.90
N SER A 109 3.35 17.59 7.82
CA SER A 109 3.90 17.55 6.47
C SER A 109 5.09 18.48 6.29
N GLN A 110 5.03 19.69 6.86
CA GLN A 110 6.06 20.71 6.68
C GLN A 110 7.34 20.38 7.47
N SER A 111 7.19 20.01 8.73
CA SER A 111 8.32 19.61 9.59
C SER A 111 8.99 18.34 9.07
N PHE A 112 8.20 17.37 8.59
CA PHE A 112 8.73 16.14 7.99
C PHE A 112 9.59 16.43 6.76
N MET A 113 9.11 17.28 5.84
CA MET A 113 9.87 17.63 4.63
C MET A 113 11.10 18.49 4.93
N THR A 114 11.03 19.37 5.92
CA THR A 114 12.21 20.12 6.39
C THR A 114 13.29 19.18 6.89
N HIS A 115 12.92 18.20 7.73
CA HIS A 115 13.84 17.19 8.24
C HIS A 115 14.38 16.25 7.16
N ALA A 116 13.56 15.88 6.17
CA ALA A 116 14.02 15.05 5.05
C ALA A 116 15.10 15.74 4.22
N LYS A 117 14.99 17.06 4.01
CA LYS A 117 15.97 17.86 3.25
C LYS A 117 17.26 18.13 4.02
N SER A 118 17.22 18.20 5.35
CA SER A 118 18.41 18.47 6.18
C SER A 118 19.31 17.25 6.39
N LYS A 119 18.92 16.07 5.90
CA LYS A 119 19.76 14.84 5.90
C LYS A 119 20.73 14.76 4.71
N SER A 120 20.85 15.86 3.96
CA SER A 120 21.79 16.03 2.84
C SER A 120 23.14 16.51 3.35
#